data_AF-A0A933DRB9-F1
#
_entry.id   AF-A0A933DRB9-F1
#
_cell.length_a   1.000
_cell.length_b   1.000
_cell.length_c   1.000
_cell.angle_alpha   90.00
_cell.angle_beta   90.00
_cell.angle_gamma   90.00
#
_symmetry.space_group_name_H-M   'P 1'
#
loop_
_entity.id
_entity.type
_entity.pdbx_description
1 polymer ?
#
loop_
_entity_poly.entity_id
_entity_poly.type
_entity_poly.pdbx_seq_one_letter_code
_entity_poly.pdbx_strand_id
1 'polypeptide(L)'
;MKERSNVVQDFPFQNQIPPLPRRNLKSRCIVDLMDELIRNLKQAGVLRSRHVEAAFGAIDRKDFVPPEYRDEAYGDYPLPIGRGQTISQPYTVAFMLDLLDPKPGERILDVGAGSGWQTALLAQVVSQDDQDDENGESAHGLDEIATERLYRAKRFTERSDSPASSRGRIYAVERIPELCALARDNISKYNFIKRETVELRCGDAFSGLPDEAPFDKIIAAAAGEELPAAWRAEVKSGGIIVAPIGSSIWRYTKRGPNKWDTEEFPGFAFVPLVTGGNTPQPPRHLAHEARSKPRELKTPWRTAILLAAAAAAAAFAPLRLREPVHIEIASGSGSRAIAGELKAAGLVRSKWTFLAYTALTGQAADLKPGAYEFSGWVSIPELAADIASGESNERTITIPEGWDLRDIGAYLEENDIATRQELYRITGEPAHRYGRGTRFPPEGFPAAGTAALDGKPPSAILEGYLYPDTYRVFRDAAAADIVLKMLENFERKVIPDMGPEAEQQGKSLAEILTMASLVEKEIADPADRRIVAGILWQRLAAGMALQVDATVNYITAKRQTPSAADLALDSPYNTYRYPGLPPTPIANPGRDAIQAALHPTPNDYRYYLSAPDGRTIFSRTLEEHARAKARYLR
;
A
#
# COMPACT_ATOMS: atom_id res chain seq x y z
N MET A 1 31.59 32.95 2.04
CA MET A 1 31.78 31.65 2.71
C MET A 1 31.17 31.74 4.11
N LYS A 2 29.93 31.27 4.26
CA LYS A 2 29.22 30.99 5.51
C LYS A 2 28.00 30.16 5.12
N GLU A 3 28.07 28.87 5.42
CA GLU A 3 26.97 27.90 5.25
C GLU A 3 25.76 28.36 6.06
N ARG A 4 24.57 28.29 5.45
CA ARG A 4 23.29 28.39 6.15
C ARG A 4 22.71 26.99 6.22
N SER A 5 22.57 26.53 7.46
CA SER A 5 21.84 25.34 7.87
C SER A 5 20.39 25.37 7.37
N ASN A 6 20.04 24.47 6.45
CA ASN A 6 18.66 24.08 6.22
C ASN A 6 18.32 22.99 7.24
N VAL A 7 17.54 23.36 8.25
CA VAL A 7 16.87 22.40 9.13
C VAL A 7 15.68 21.86 8.33
N VAL A 8 15.85 20.70 7.71
CA VAL A 8 14.73 19.88 7.23
C VAL A 8 14.08 19.31 8.49
N GLN A 9 12.83 19.68 8.77
CA GLN A 9 12.05 19.01 9.79
C GLN A 9 11.73 17.61 9.28
N ASP A 10 12.18 16.58 10.00
CA ASP A 10 11.84 15.18 9.74
C ASP A 10 10.32 14.99 9.86
N PHE A 11 9.63 14.91 8.73
CA PHE A 11 8.27 14.38 8.64
C PHE A 11 8.35 12.86 8.45
N PRO A 12 7.56 12.06 9.21
CA PRO A 12 7.59 10.61 9.07
C PRO A 12 7.04 10.22 7.70
N PHE A 13 7.90 9.68 6.84
CA PHE A 13 7.51 9.09 5.57
C PHE A 13 6.62 7.86 5.81
N GLN A 14 5.36 7.97 5.36
CA GLN A 14 4.41 6.89 5.07
C GLN A 14 4.30 5.74 6.10
N ASN A 15 3.52 5.99 7.15
CA ASN A 15 2.68 4.93 7.75
C ASN A 15 1.32 4.99 7.05
N GLN A 16 1.11 4.19 6.00
CA GLN A 16 -0.25 3.95 5.49
C GLN A 16 -1.04 3.29 6.62
N ILE A 17 -2.25 3.78 6.90
CA ILE A 17 -3.13 3.16 7.88
C ILE A 17 -3.59 1.83 7.26
N PRO A 18 -3.47 0.69 7.96
CA PRO A 18 -3.93 -0.58 7.41
C PRO A 18 -5.43 -0.52 7.11
N PRO A 19 -5.92 -1.13 6.02
CA PRO A 19 -7.36 -1.23 5.75
C PRO A 19 -8.05 -1.98 6.90
N LEU A 20 -9.23 -1.49 7.30
CA LEU A 20 -10.05 -2.13 8.32
C LEU A 20 -10.34 -3.59 7.92
N PRO A 21 -10.14 -4.58 8.82
CA PRO A 21 -10.27 -5.99 8.46
C PRO A 21 -11.69 -6.39 8.08
N ARG A 22 -11.84 -7.10 6.94
CA ARG A 22 -13.09 -7.70 6.46
C ARG A 22 -13.46 -8.97 7.27
N ARG A 23 -13.82 -8.85 8.55
CA ARG A 23 -14.51 -9.95 9.29
C ARG A 23 -15.67 -9.38 10.10
N ASN A 24 -16.89 -9.77 9.70
CA ASN A 24 -18.20 -9.48 10.30
C ASN A 24 -18.55 -7.99 10.54
N LEU A 25 -18.86 -7.29 9.45
CA LEU A 25 -19.58 -5.99 9.42
C LEU A 25 -21.00 -6.01 10.03
N LYS A 26 -21.46 -7.13 10.60
CA LYS A 26 -22.83 -7.26 11.14
C LYS A 26 -22.99 -6.78 12.58
N SER A 27 -21.93 -6.34 13.26
CA SER A 27 -22.03 -6.00 14.70
C SER A 27 -21.14 -4.85 15.21
N ARG A 28 -20.56 -4.00 14.35
CA ARG A 28 -19.86 -2.77 14.78
C ARG A 28 -20.69 -1.53 14.44
N CYS A 29 -20.77 -0.55 15.34
CA CYS A 29 -21.47 0.69 15.07
C CYS A 29 -20.64 1.53 14.09
N ILE A 30 -21.29 2.25 13.16
CA ILE A 30 -20.61 3.13 12.19
C ILE A 30 -19.74 4.19 12.88
N VAL A 31 -20.15 4.63 14.07
CA VAL A 31 -19.41 5.61 14.90
C VAL A 31 -18.02 5.07 15.28
N ASP A 32 -17.88 3.76 15.46
CA ASP A 32 -16.63 3.13 15.90
C ASP A 32 -15.55 3.15 14.79
N LEU A 33 -15.95 3.02 13.52
CA LEU A 33 -15.04 2.94 12.37
C LEU A 33 -14.49 4.31 11.93
N MET A 34 -15.33 5.35 11.98
CA MET A 34 -14.90 6.72 11.68
C MET A 34 -13.93 7.24 12.76
N ASP A 35 -14.23 6.98 14.03
CA ASP A 35 -13.33 7.33 15.13
C ASP A 35 -11.99 6.56 15.05
N GLU A 36 -12.02 5.30 14.62
CA GLU A 36 -10.80 4.52 14.36
C GLU A 36 -9.95 5.14 13.26
N LEU A 37 -10.56 5.51 12.12
CA LEU A 37 -9.87 6.22 11.04
C LEU A 37 -9.22 7.52 11.54
N ILE A 38 -9.97 8.35 12.26
CA ILE A 38 -9.46 9.63 12.78
C ILE A 38 -8.31 9.40 13.77
N ARG A 39 -8.44 8.43 14.68
CA ARG A 39 -7.35 8.06 15.61
C ARG A 39 -6.08 7.66 14.86
N ASN A 40 -6.22 6.85 13.82
CA ASN A 40 -5.11 6.37 13.02
C ASN A 40 -4.43 7.52 12.25
N LEU A 41 -5.20 8.45 11.67
CA LEU A 41 -4.66 9.65 10.99
C LEU A 41 -3.90 10.57 11.96
N LYS A 42 -4.37 10.70 13.20
CA LYS A 42 -3.67 11.44 14.26
C LYS A 42 -2.37 10.77 14.67
N GLN A 43 -2.38 9.45 14.86
CA GLN A 43 -1.18 8.68 15.21
C GLN A 43 -0.13 8.71 14.09
N ALA A 44 -0.57 8.70 12.83
CA ALA A 44 0.30 8.88 11.68
C ALA A 44 0.89 10.30 11.56
N GLY A 45 0.38 11.26 12.36
CA GLY A 45 0.87 12.63 12.39
C GLY A 45 0.48 13.46 11.16
N VAL A 46 -0.54 13.06 10.41
CA VAL A 46 -1.05 13.77 9.22
C VAL A 46 -2.32 14.57 9.47
N LEU A 47 -2.90 14.45 10.67
CA LEU A 47 -4.09 15.20 11.10
C LEU A 47 -3.75 15.99 12.37
N ARG A 48 -3.07 17.14 12.22
CA ARG A 48 -2.57 17.95 13.35
C ARG A 48 -3.49 19.13 13.66
N SER A 49 -4.07 19.72 12.62
CA SER A 49 -5.00 20.85 12.78
C SER A 49 -6.31 20.41 13.45
N ARG A 50 -6.67 21.08 14.55
CA ARG A 50 -7.95 20.87 15.25
C ARG A 50 -9.16 21.14 14.33
N HIS A 51 -9.06 22.13 13.46
CA HIS A 51 -10.11 22.48 12.51
C HIS A 51 -10.34 21.35 11.49
N VAL A 52 -9.26 20.75 10.99
CA VAL A 52 -9.31 19.64 10.04
C VAL A 52 -9.78 18.36 10.75
N GLU A 53 -9.32 18.09 11.98
CA GLU A 53 -9.83 16.99 12.80
C GLU A 53 -11.35 17.10 13.02
N ALA A 54 -11.84 18.29 13.40
CA ALA A 54 -13.26 18.54 13.57
C ALA A 54 -14.05 18.33 12.26
N ALA A 55 -13.47 18.71 11.12
CA ALA A 55 -14.09 18.47 9.82
C ALA A 55 -14.21 16.98 9.48
N PHE A 56 -13.16 16.19 9.72
CA PHE A 56 -13.20 14.73 9.54
C PHE A 56 -14.25 14.05 10.43
N GLY A 57 -14.48 14.56 11.64
CA GLY A 57 -15.54 14.07 12.54
C GLY A 57 -16.96 14.49 12.14
N ALA A 58 -17.11 15.54 11.32
CA ALA A 58 -18.40 16.09 10.93
C ALA A 58 -18.85 15.66 9.52
N ILE A 59 -17.91 15.35 8.62
CA ILE A 59 -18.16 15.03 7.22
C ILE A 59 -17.88 13.55 6.97
N ASP A 60 -18.95 12.77 6.89
CA ASP A 60 -18.87 11.31 6.75
C ASP A 60 -18.51 10.91 5.31
N ARG A 61 -17.33 10.32 5.13
CA ARG A 61 -16.82 9.87 3.83
C ARG A 61 -17.78 8.89 3.13
N LYS A 62 -18.62 8.14 3.87
CA LYS A 62 -19.61 7.22 3.29
C LYS A 62 -20.62 7.93 2.38
N ASP A 63 -20.86 9.22 2.61
CA ASP A 63 -21.80 10.02 1.84
C ASP A 63 -21.23 10.48 0.50
N PHE A 64 -19.93 10.25 0.26
CA PHE A 64 -19.20 10.68 -0.91
C PHE A 64 -18.70 9.52 -1.77
N VAL A 65 -19.17 8.30 -1.48
CA VAL A 65 -18.87 7.10 -2.27
C VAL A 65 -20.14 6.48 -2.86
N PRO A 66 -20.04 5.79 -4.01
CA PRO A 66 -21.15 4.99 -4.54
C PRO A 66 -21.68 3.99 -3.49
N PRO A 67 -22.98 3.63 -3.54
CA PRO A 67 -23.61 2.74 -2.56
C PRO A 67 -22.86 1.44 -2.29
N GLU A 68 -22.27 0.84 -3.32
CA GLU A 68 -21.51 -0.40 -3.28
C GLU A 68 -20.20 -0.32 -2.46
N TYR A 69 -19.67 0.89 -2.24
CA TYR A 69 -18.41 1.12 -1.52
C TYR A 69 -18.61 1.72 -0.12
N ARG A 70 -19.86 1.86 0.36
CA ARG A 70 -20.15 2.50 1.66
C ARG A 70 -19.52 1.76 2.84
N ASP A 71 -19.49 0.43 2.80
CA ASP A 71 -18.88 -0.39 3.86
C ASP A 71 -17.35 -0.27 3.88
N GLU A 72 -16.76 0.22 2.78
CA GLU A 72 -15.32 0.41 2.60
C GLU A 72 -14.88 1.86 2.83
N ALA A 73 -15.83 2.78 3.06
CA ALA A 73 -15.58 4.22 3.08
C ALA A 73 -14.57 4.67 4.14
N TYR A 74 -14.38 3.90 5.22
CA TYR A 74 -13.47 4.23 6.32
C TYR A 74 -12.10 3.58 6.20
N GLY A 75 -11.88 2.75 5.17
CA GLY A 75 -10.56 2.21 4.87
C GLY A 75 -9.62 3.29 4.30
N ASP A 76 -8.34 3.23 4.67
CA ASP A 76 -7.34 4.18 4.19
C ASP A 76 -6.79 3.84 2.80
N TYR A 77 -7.69 3.80 1.82
CA TYR A 77 -7.38 3.52 0.42
C TYR A 77 -8.34 4.30 -0.51
N PRO A 78 -7.95 4.52 -1.79
CA PRO A 78 -8.82 5.19 -2.74
C PRO A 78 -9.99 4.29 -3.15
N LEU A 79 -11.14 4.90 -3.45
CA LEU A 79 -12.34 4.19 -3.90
C LEU A 79 -12.84 4.73 -5.24
N PRO A 80 -13.37 3.91 -6.17
CA PRO A 80 -13.90 4.40 -7.43
C PRO A 80 -15.14 5.29 -7.25
N ILE A 81 -15.21 6.40 -8.00
CA ILE A 81 -16.36 7.33 -8.01
C ILE A 81 -16.99 7.46 -9.41
N GLY A 82 -16.55 6.63 -10.36
CA GLY A 82 -17.00 6.63 -11.75
C GLY A 82 -16.07 7.41 -12.68
N ARG A 83 -16.30 7.26 -13.99
CA ARG A 83 -15.53 7.94 -15.07
C ARG A 83 -14.01 7.74 -14.98
N GLY A 84 -13.57 6.64 -14.37
CA GLY A 84 -12.16 6.33 -14.17
C GLY A 84 -11.46 7.21 -13.15
N GLN A 85 -12.20 7.92 -12.30
CA GLN A 85 -11.69 8.70 -11.18
C GLN A 85 -11.93 7.96 -9.87
N THR A 86 -11.19 8.35 -8.84
CA THR A 86 -11.30 7.85 -7.48
C THR A 86 -11.54 9.00 -6.49
N ILE A 87 -12.22 8.72 -5.37
CA ILE A 87 -12.06 9.53 -4.17
C ILE A 87 -10.71 9.16 -3.55
N SER A 88 -9.90 10.16 -3.22
CA SER A 88 -8.58 9.96 -2.62
C SER A 88 -8.66 9.21 -1.29
N GLN A 89 -7.58 8.50 -0.94
CA GLN A 89 -7.45 7.89 0.38
C GLN A 89 -7.44 8.96 1.50
N PRO A 90 -8.03 8.68 2.68
CA PRO A 90 -8.07 9.58 3.82
C PRO A 90 -6.72 10.17 4.23
N TYR A 91 -5.65 9.37 4.26
CA TYR A 91 -4.30 9.85 4.61
C TYR A 91 -3.85 10.96 3.67
N THR A 92 -4.00 10.78 2.36
CA THR A 92 -3.60 11.79 1.35
C THR A 92 -4.41 13.06 1.52
N VAL A 93 -5.72 12.96 1.76
CA VAL A 93 -6.56 14.14 2.00
C VAL A 93 -6.17 14.85 3.29
N ALA A 94 -5.98 14.12 4.40
CA ALA A 94 -5.54 14.69 5.67
C ALA A 94 -4.20 15.40 5.52
N PHE A 95 -3.22 14.75 4.87
CA PHE A 95 -1.90 15.29 4.62
C PHE A 95 -1.94 16.58 3.78
N MET A 96 -2.70 16.58 2.67
CA MET A 96 -2.82 17.78 1.83
C MET A 96 -3.53 18.93 2.55
N LEU A 97 -4.55 18.64 3.36
CA LEU A 97 -5.24 19.65 4.16
C LEU A 97 -4.35 20.19 5.30
N ASP A 98 -3.50 19.36 5.92
CA ASP A 98 -2.55 19.81 6.94
C ASP A 98 -1.47 20.73 6.33
N LEU A 99 -0.95 20.39 5.13
CA LEU A 99 -0.04 21.26 4.38
C LEU A 99 -0.69 22.58 3.94
N LEU A 100 -1.97 22.52 3.56
CA LEU A 100 -2.75 23.68 3.16
C LEU A 100 -3.05 24.58 4.37
N ASP A 101 -3.27 24.00 5.54
CA ASP A 101 -3.59 24.65 6.83
C ASP A 101 -4.85 25.56 6.79
N PRO A 102 -5.99 25.13 6.22
CA PRO A 102 -7.17 26.00 6.02
C PRO A 102 -7.70 26.57 7.35
N LYS A 103 -8.18 27.81 7.32
CA LYS A 103 -8.70 28.55 8.48
C LYS A 103 -10.16 29.00 8.29
N PRO A 104 -10.90 29.21 9.39
CA PRO A 104 -12.16 29.95 9.38
C PRO A 104 -12.11 31.22 8.53
N GLY A 105 -13.17 31.48 7.75
CA GLY A 105 -13.28 32.72 6.97
C GLY A 105 -12.49 32.76 5.65
N GLU A 106 -11.64 31.78 5.35
CA GLU A 106 -10.81 31.80 4.13
C GLU A 106 -11.59 31.48 2.84
N ARG A 107 -11.12 32.06 1.74
CA ARG A 107 -11.52 31.81 0.36
C ARG A 107 -10.55 30.81 -0.27
N ILE A 108 -11.05 29.62 -0.61
CA ILE A 108 -10.23 28.51 -1.09
C ILE A 108 -10.73 28.03 -2.45
N LEU A 109 -9.81 27.83 -3.41
CA LEU A 109 -10.09 27.16 -4.68
C LEU A 109 -9.73 25.66 -4.57
N ASP A 110 -10.70 24.79 -4.84
CA ASP A 110 -10.55 23.33 -4.90
C ASP A 110 -10.67 22.84 -6.35
N VAL A 111 -9.57 22.37 -6.93
CA VAL A 111 -9.47 21.95 -8.32
C VAL A 111 -9.59 20.42 -8.43
N GLY A 112 -10.61 19.96 -9.15
CA GLY A 112 -10.91 18.55 -9.32
C GLY A 112 -11.76 18.01 -8.18
N ALA A 113 -12.95 18.58 -7.98
CA ALA A 113 -13.81 18.26 -6.83
C ALA A 113 -14.18 16.77 -6.73
N GLY A 114 -14.21 16.03 -7.84
CA GLY A 114 -14.44 14.58 -7.85
C GLY A 114 -15.77 14.19 -7.21
N SER A 115 -15.72 13.55 -6.04
CA SER A 115 -16.93 13.20 -5.28
C SER A 115 -17.45 14.32 -4.38
N GLY A 116 -16.67 15.38 -4.16
CA GLY A 116 -16.97 16.51 -3.30
C GLY A 116 -16.52 16.35 -1.83
N TRP A 117 -15.83 15.27 -1.46
CA TRP A 117 -15.47 15.02 -0.06
C TRP A 117 -14.46 16.04 0.49
N GLN A 118 -13.34 16.25 -0.23
CA GLN A 118 -12.35 17.28 0.11
C GLN A 118 -12.99 18.67 0.17
N THR A 119 -13.86 18.98 -0.80
CA THR A 119 -14.62 20.23 -0.83
C THR A 119 -15.48 20.42 0.42
N ALA A 120 -16.19 19.37 0.87
CA ALA A 120 -17.03 19.41 2.06
C ALA A 120 -16.21 19.54 3.36
N LEU A 121 -15.05 18.89 3.44
CA LEU A 121 -14.11 19.05 4.56
C LEU A 121 -13.62 20.50 4.65
N LEU A 122 -13.20 21.07 3.53
CA LEU A 122 -12.78 22.49 3.45
C LEU A 122 -13.94 23.43 3.86
N ALA A 123 -15.14 23.17 3.35
CA ALA A 123 -16.33 23.95 3.67
C ALA A 123 -16.64 23.93 5.17
N GLN A 124 -16.47 22.77 5.81
CA GLN A 124 -16.63 22.61 7.25
C GLN A 124 -15.54 23.37 8.02
N VAL A 125 -14.30 23.41 7.54
CA VAL A 125 -13.22 24.19 8.18
C VAL A 125 -13.51 25.69 8.10
N VAL A 126 -13.79 26.21 6.91
CA VAL A 126 -13.95 27.66 6.72
C VAL A 126 -15.25 28.23 7.31
N SER A 127 -16.16 27.35 7.74
CA SER A 127 -17.42 27.67 8.42
C SER A 127 -17.35 27.57 9.95
N GLN A 128 -16.22 27.17 10.54
CA GLN A 128 -16.04 27.17 12.00
C GLN A 128 -15.86 28.60 12.53
N ASP A 129 -16.18 28.85 13.81
CA ASP A 129 -15.97 30.14 14.47
C ASP A 129 -14.62 30.13 15.21
N ASP A 130 -13.78 31.16 15.03
CA ASP A 130 -12.45 31.30 15.67
C ASP A 130 -12.49 31.41 17.22
N GLN A 131 -13.68 31.46 17.85
CA GLN A 131 -13.82 31.68 19.30
C GLN A 131 -13.47 30.45 20.17
N ASP A 132 -13.24 29.27 19.58
CA ASP A 132 -12.85 28.07 20.31
C ASP A 132 -11.35 28.03 20.68
N ASP A 133 -10.55 29.04 20.30
CA ASP A 133 -9.10 29.09 20.52
C ASP A 133 -8.67 29.60 21.93
N GLU A 134 -9.53 30.27 22.71
CA GLU A 134 -9.09 30.91 23.97
C GLU A 134 -9.22 30.05 25.25
N ASN A 135 -10.01 28.97 25.27
CA ASN A 135 -10.22 28.19 26.50
C ASN A 135 -9.65 26.77 26.38
N GLY A 136 -8.34 26.65 26.65
CA GLY A 136 -7.67 25.36 26.81
C GLY A 136 -8.12 24.64 28.08
N GLU A 137 -9.13 23.78 27.98
CA GLU A 137 -9.40 22.76 29.00
C GLU A 137 -9.34 21.35 28.40
N SER A 138 -8.45 20.54 28.99
CA SER A 138 -8.31 19.10 28.76
C SER A 138 -9.51 18.37 29.34
N ALA A 139 -10.34 17.75 28.50
CA ALA A 139 -11.41 16.86 28.96
C ALA A 139 -10.97 15.39 28.83
N HIS A 140 -10.75 14.76 29.98
CA HIS A 140 -10.70 13.31 30.17
C HIS A 140 -12.09 12.68 30.01
N GLY A 141 -12.16 11.43 29.53
CA GLY A 141 -13.32 10.55 29.63
C GLY A 141 -13.75 9.97 28.28
N LEU A 142 -13.45 8.68 28.04
CA LEU A 142 -13.66 7.99 26.75
C LEU A 142 -15.11 7.58 26.45
N ASP A 143 -16.09 7.91 27.30
CA ASP A 143 -17.47 7.38 27.15
C ASP A 143 -18.54 8.44 26.84
N GLU A 144 -18.27 9.74 26.99
CA GLU A 144 -19.22 10.83 26.66
C GLU A 144 -18.93 11.52 25.30
N ILE A 145 -17.77 11.27 24.71
CA ILE A 145 -17.26 11.98 23.52
C ILE A 145 -18.11 11.71 22.26
N ALA A 146 -18.60 10.48 22.07
CA ALA A 146 -19.39 10.12 20.88
C ALA A 146 -20.78 10.79 20.88
N THR A 147 -21.41 10.90 22.05
CA THR A 147 -22.73 11.52 22.20
C THR A 147 -22.66 13.04 22.08
N GLU A 148 -21.63 13.67 22.67
CA GLU A 148 -21.39 15.11 22.56
C GLU A 148 -21.02 15.54 21.12
N ARG A 149 -20.26 14.70 20.39
CA ARG A 149 -19.91 14.90 18.97
C ARG A 149 -21.13 14.87 18.05
N LEU A 150 -22.02 13.90 18.23
CA LEU A 150 -23.27 13.81 17.47
C LEU A 150 -24.21 14.99 17.79
N TYR A 151 -24.17 15.49 19.03
CA TYR A 151 -24.94 16.65 19.47
C TYR A 151 -24.38 17.98 18.94
N ARG A 152 -23.04 18.16 18.88
CA ARG A 152 -22.39 19.36 18.30
C ARG A 152 -22.59 19.48 16.79
N ALA A 153 -22.48 18.38 16.04
CA ALA A 153 -22.74 18.37 14.59
C ALA A 153 -24.19 18.78 14.27
N LYS A 154 -25.17 18.32 15.08
CA LYS A 154 -26.57 18.76 14.96
C LYS A 154 -26.78 20.22 15.36
N ARG A 155 -26.08 20.72 16.39
CA ARG A 155 -26.20 22.15 16.80
C ARG A 155 -25.69 23.13 15.72
N PHE A 156 -24.66 22.75 14.96
CA PHE A 156 -24.17 23.52 13.79
C PHE A 156 -25.16 23.55 12.61
N THR A 157 -26.07 22.56 12.53
CA THR A 157 -27.13 22.57 11.50
C THR A 157 -28.23 23.60 11.77
N GLU A 158 -28.34 24.13 13.00
CA GLU A 158 -29.48 24.97 13.42
C GLU A 158 -29.15 26.41 13.86
N ARG A 159 -27.88 26.85 13.91
CA ARG A 159 -27.55 28.27 14.22
C ARG A 159 -26.35 28.81 13.46
N SER A 160 -26.57 29.92 12.75
CA SER A 160 -25.62 31.03 12.56
C SER A 160 -26.34 32.14 11.77
N ASP A 161 -26.66 33.26 12.43
CA ASP A 161 -27.20 34.48 11.83
C ASP A 161 -26.08 35.48 11.47
N SER A 162 -24.83 35.01 11.28
CA SER A 162 -23.69 35.87 10.95
C SER A 162 -23.82 36.48 9.54
N PRO A 163 -23.42 37.75 9.34
CA PRO A 163 -23.51 38.43 8.04
C PRO A 163 -22.72 37.69 6.95
N ALA A 164 -23.32 37.54 5.76
CA ALA A 164 -22.79 36.76 4.63
C ALA A 164 -21.37 37.16 4.17
N SER A 165 -20.90 38.38 4.46
CA SER A 165 -19.58 38.89 4.05
C SER A 165 -18.41 38.44 4.94
N SER A 166 -18.66 37.68 6.01
CA SER A 166 -17.65 37.19 6.97
C SER A 166 -17.47 35.66 6.96
N ARG A 167 -18.22 34.95 6.12
CA ARG A 167 -18.15 33.49 6.02
C ARG A 167 -17.14 33.08 4.96
N GLY A 168 -16.28 32.13 5.30
CA GLY A 168 -15.34 31.56 4.35
C GLY A 168 -16.05 30.85 3.20
N ARG A 169 -15.38 30.75 2.06
CA ARG A 169 -15.99 30.33 0.81
C ARG A 169 -15.09 29.40 0.03
N ILE A 170 -15.65 28.30 -0.45
CA ILE A 170 -14.98 27.31 -1.27
C ILE A 170 -15.49 27.42 -2.70
N TYR A 171 -14.58 27.63 -3.63
CA TYR A 171 -14.85 27.55 -5.06
C TYR A 171 -14.33 26.21 -5.55
N ALA A 172 -15.24 25.30 -5.86
CA ALA A 172 -14.90 23.96 -6.31
C ALA A 172 -15.12 23.84 -7.82
N VAL A 173 -14.17 23.24 -8.54
CA VAL A 173 -14.26 23.08 -9.99
C VAL A 173 -14.09 21.61 -10.37
N GLU A 174 -15.01 21.09 -11.18
CA GLU A 174 -14.96 19.72 -11.70
C GLU A 174 -15.28 19.70 -13.19
N ARG A 175 -14.39 19.12 -14.01
CA ARG A 175 -14.51 19.15 -15.46
C ARG A 175 -15.42 18.06 -16.02
N ILE A 176 -15.54 16.92 -15.33
CA ILE A 176 -16.35 15.79 -15.76
C ILE A 176 -17.81 16.08 -15.34
N PRO A 177 -18.75 16.30 -16.28
CA PRO A 177 -20.11 16.73 -15.93
C PRO A 177 -20.82 15.80 -14.94
N GLU A 178 -20.64 14.49 -15.08
CA GLU A 178 -21.25 13.50 -14.19
C GLU A 178 -20.66 13.53 -12.77
N LEU A 179 -19.36 13.80 -12.63
CA LEU A 179 -18.74 13.96 -11.31
C LEU A 179 -19.09 15.32 -10.71
N CYS A 180 -19.24 16.36 -11.53
CA CYS A 180 -19.75 17.63 -11.05
C CYS A 180 -21.19 17.50 -10.52
N ALA A 181 -22.04 16.68 -11.15
CA ALA A 181 -23.36 16.36 -10.62
C ALA A 181 -23.27 15.54 -9.31
N LEU A 182 -22.42 14.51 -9.28
CA LEU A 182 -22.19 13.69 -8.08
C LEU A 182 -21.72 14.54 -6.88
N ALA A 183 -20.71 15.40 -7.08
CA ALA A 183 -20.22 16.31 -6.06
C ALA A 183 -21.31 17.26 -5.57
N ARG A 184 -22.12 17.81 -6.48
CA ARG A 184 -23.25 18.67 -6.12
C ARG A 184 -24.22 17.96 -5.20
N ASP A 185 -24.61 16.74 -5.55
CA ASP A 185 -25.56 15.94 -4.78
C ASP A 185 -25.00 15.57 -3.40
N ASN A 186 -23.72 15.18 -3.34
CA ASN A 186 -23.07 14.80 -2.09
C ASN A 186 -22.86 15.98 -1.15
N ILE A 187 -22.33 17.10 -1.64
CA ILE A 187 -22.08 18.31 -0.84
C ILE A 187 -23.41 18.90 -0.33
N SER A 188 -24.48 18.81 -1.12
CA SER A 188 -25.80 19.34 -0.73
C SER A 188 -26.38 18.66 0.52
N LYS A 189 -25.98 17.43 0.84
CA LYS A 189 -26.40 16.71 2.07
C LYS A 189 -26.03 17.47 3.34
N TYR A 190 -24.97 18.29 3.27
CA TYR A 190 -24.44 19.08 4.37
C TYR A 190 -24.86 20.57 4.31
N ASN A 191 -25.77 20.93 3.40
CA ASN A 191 -26.28 22.29 3.19
C ASN A 191 -25.23 23.36 2.78
N PHE A 192 -23.99 22.99 2.45
CA PHE A 192 -22.96 23.98 2.11
C PHE A 192 -23.25 24.79 0.85
N ILE A 193 -23.91 24.20 -0.16
CA ILE A 193 -24.34 24.94 -1.36
C ILE A 193 -25.50 25.89 -1.03
N LYS A 194 -26.48 25.41 -0.25
CA LYS A 194 -27.64 26.22 0.18
C LYS A 194 -27.22 27.40 1.06
N ARG A 195 -26.16 27.24 1.84
CA ARG A 195 -25.57 28.28 2.70
C ARG A 195 -24.57 29.18 1.95
N GLU A 196 -24.37 28.96 0.66
CA GLU A 196 -23.41 29.69 -0.18
C GLU A 196 -21.94 29.58 0.28
N THR A 197 -21.63 28.61 1.15
CA THR A 197 -20.27 28.28 1.55
C THR A 197 -19.50 27.63 0.40
N VAL A 198 -20.17 26.78 -0.39
CA VAL A 198 -19.56 26.11 -1.55
C VAL A 198 -20.22 26.58 -2.83
N GLU A 199 -19.40 27.10 -3.75
CA GLU A 199 -19.77 27.33 -5.13
C GLU A 199 -19.10 26.30 -6.04
N LEU A 200 -19.89 25.36 -6.57
CA LEU A 200 -19.41 24.30 -7.45
C LEU A 200 -19.64 24.64 -8.93
N ARG A 201 -18.55 24.77 -9.70
CA ARG A 201 -18.56 25.06 -11.14
C ARG A 201 -18.18 23.81 -11.95
N CYS A 202 -19.00 23.47 -12.95
CA CYS A 202 -18.66 22.39 -13.88
C CYS A 202 -17.83 22.97 -15.03
N GLY A 203 -16.54 22.64 -15.11
CA GLY A 203 -15.64 23.24 -16.10
C GLY A 203 -14.16 22.98 -15.85
N ASP A 204 -13.31 23.69 -16.60
CA ASP A 204 -11.85 23.60 -16.49
C ASP A 204 -11.32 24.65 -15.50
N ALA A 205 -10.57 24.21 -14.49
CA ALA A 205 -9.92 25.08 -13.51
C ALA A 205 -8.44 25.34 -13.82
N PHE A 206 -7.88 24.75 -14.90
CA PHE A 206 -6.48 24.98 -15.28
C PHE A 206 -6.20 26.46 -15.56
N SER A 207 -7.19 27.17 -16.10
CA SER A 207 -7.12 28.61 -16.38
C SER A 207 -7.42 29.50 -15.16
N GLY A 208 -7.64 28.91 -13.98
CA GLY A 208 -8.02 29.64 -12.76
C GLY A 208 -9.46 30.15 -12.78
N LEU A 209 -9.80 30.99 -11.80
CA LEU A 209 -11.08 31.69 -11.65
C LEU A 209 -10.81 33.18 -11.34
N PRO A 210 -10.43 33.99 -12.35
CA PRO A 210 -9.93 35.35 -12.13
C PRO A 210 -10.98 36.27 -11.49
N ASP A 211 -12.27 36.05 -11.77
CA ASP A 211 -13.37 36.84 -11.19
C ASP A 211 -13.55 36.62 -9.69
N GLU A 212 -13.00 35.52 -9.15
CA GLU A 212 -13.09 35.14 -7.73
C GLU A 212 -11.77 35.28 -6.99
N ALA A 213 -10.69 35.56 -7.72
CA ALA A 213 -9.40 35.87 -7.15
C ALA A 213 -9.42 37.23 -6.41
N PRO A 214 -8.54 37.45 -5.42
CA PRO A 214 -7.51 36.53 -4.99
C PRO A 214 -8.01 35.47 -4.01
N PHE A 215 -7.41 34.28 -4.05
CA PHE A 215 -7.63 33.20 -3.11
C PHE A 215 -6.64 33.26 -1.95
N ASP A 216 -7.10 32.90 -0.75
CA ASP A 216 -6.22 32.65 0.38
C ASP A 216 -5.39 31.40 0.12
N LYS A 217 -6.06 30.36 -0.40
CA LYS A 217 -5.46 29.04 -0.65
C LYS A 217 -5.99 28.40 -1.93
N ILE A 218 -5.16 27.59 -2.55
CA ILE A 218 -5.55 26.76 -3.70
C ILE A 218 -5.11 25.33 -3.43
N ILE A 219 -5.99 24.37 -3.65
CA ILE A 219 -5.68 22.95 -3.54
C ILE A 219 -6.16 22.23 -4.81
N ALA A 220 -5.39 21.26 -5.28
CA ALA A 220 -5.75 20.46 -6.44
C ALA A 220 -5.70 18.97 -6.11
N ALA A 221 -6.75 18.22 -6.46
CA ALA A 221 -6.82 16.78 -6.28
C ALA A 221 -6.38 15.98 -7.54
N ALA A 222 -5.95 16.66 -8.60
CA ALA A 222 -5.49 16.08 -9.85
C ALA A 222 -4.06 16.54 -10.20
N ALA A 223 -3.24 15.62 -10.72
CA ALA A 223 -1.81 15.82 -10.96
C ALA A 223 -1.49 16.54 -12.27
N GLY A 224 -0.82 17.70 -12.18
CA GLY A 224 -0.27 18.38 -13.36
C GLY A 224 1.17 17.98 -13.66
N GLU A 225 1.67 18.37 -14.84
CA GLU A 225 3.11 18.35 -15.16
C GLU A 225 3.84 19.53 -14.49
N GLU A 226 3.16 20.66 -14.34
CA GLU A 226 3.67 21.87 -13.70
C GLU A 226 2.55 22.66 -13.02
N LEU A 227 2.92 23.54 -12.08
CA LEU A 227 1.97 24.43 -11.41
C LEU A 227 1.45 25.52 -12.37
N PRO A 228 0.13 25.60 -12.65
CA PRO A 228 -0.44 26.56 -13.60
C PRO A 228 -0.15 28.02 -13.24
N ALA A 229 0.19 28.83 -14.25
CA ALA A 229 0.48 30.25 -14.06
C ALA A 229 -0.72 31.04 -13.50
N ALA A 230 -1.95 30.65 -13.87
CA ALA A 230 -3.17 31.24 -13.35
C ALA A 230 -3.25 31.11 -11.82
N TRP A 231 -2.99 29.91 -11.27
CA TRP A 231 -3.04 29.70 -9.82
C TRP A 231 -2.00 30.53 -9.08
N ARG A 232 -0.79 30.68 -9.65
CA ARG A 232 0.24 31.56 -9.11
C ARG A 232 -0.18 33.03 -9.08
N ALA A 233 -0.91 33.48 -10.10
CA ALA A 233 -1.43 34.84 -10.19
C ALA A 233 -2.58 35.07 -9.19
N GLU A 234 -3.47 34.10 -9.05
CA GLU A 234 -4.72 34.22 -8.30
C GLU A 234 -4.56 33.99 -6.78
N VAL A 235 -3.50 33.31 -6.32
CA VAL A 235 -3.25 33.23 -4.87
C VAL A 235 -2.67 34.54 -4.32
N LYS A 236 -3.16 34.99 -3.16
CA LYS A 236 -2.69 36.21 -2.49
C LYS A 236 -1.24 36.08 -1.98
N SER A 237 -0.60 37.21 -1.67
CA SER A 237 0.66 37.18 -0.91
C SER A 237 0.40 36.66 0.50
N GLY A 238 1.22 35.72 0.94
CA GLY A 238 1.03 34.92 2.16
C GLY A 238 0.16 33.67 1.96
N GLY A 239 -0.45 33.49 0.78
CA GLY A 239 -1.29 32.34 0.48
C GLY A 239 -0.49 31.08 0.14
N ILE A 240 -1.17 29.94 0.19
CA ILE A 240 -0.60 28.60 0.03
C ILE A 240 -1.27 27.89 -1.14
N ILE A 241 -0.47 27.26 -1.99
CA ILE A 241 -0.95 26.30 -3.00
C ILE A 241 -0.45 24.91 -2.63
N VAL A 242 -1.34 23.93 -2.56
CA VAL A 242 -1.00 22.51 -2.43
C VAL A 242 -1.48 21.76 -3.66
N ALA A 243 -0.56 21.19 -4.44
CA ALA A 243 -0.91 20.51 -5.68
C ALA A 243 0.00 19.32 -5.93
N PRO A 244 -0.54 18.21 -6.46
CA PRO A 244 0.27 17.11 -6.96
C PRO A 244 0.89 17.48 -8.32
N ILE A 245 2.19 17.25 -8.45
CA ILE A 245 2.97 17.45 -9.67
C ILE A 245 3.88 16.25 -9.85
N GLY A 246 3.71 15.51 -10.95
CA GLY A 246 4.32 14.20 -11.11
C GLY A 246 3.90 13.22 -10.01
N SER A 247 4.89 12.61 -9.34
CA SER A 247 4.69 11.65 -8.23
C SER A 247 4.88 12.27 -6.83
N SER A 248 4.84 13.60 -6.75
CA SER A 248 5.05 14.35 -5.51
C SER A 248 3.88 15.29 -5.22
N ILE A 249 3.59 15.51 -3.93
CA ILE A 249 2.75 16.62 -3.48
C ILE A 249 3.67 17.81 -3.22
N TRP A 250 3.30 18.97 -3.75
CA TRP A 250 4.07 20.19 -3.56
C TRP A 250 3.27 21.21 -2.75
N ARG A 251 3.98 21.91 -1.86
CA ARG A 251 3.47 23.09 -1.14
C ARG A 251 4.22 24.33 -1.61
N TYR A 252 3.47 25.33 -2.05
CA TYR A 252 3.98 26.62 -2.51
C TYR A 252 3.45 27.73 -1.62
N THR A 253 4.33 28.45 -0.91
CA THR A 253 3.95 29.62 -0.12
C THR A 253 4.39 30.90 -0.82
N LYS A 254 3.44 31.77 -1.18
CA LYS A 254 3.74 33.03 -1.86
C LYS A 254 4.24 34.07 -0.84
N ARG A 255 5.51 34.45 -0.92
CA ARG A 255 6.12 35.47 -0.03
C ARG A 255 6.07 36.88 -0.61
N GLY A 256 5.80 37.01 -1.90
CA GLY A 256 5.64 38.26 -2.62
C GLY A 256 5.31 37.99 -4.10
N PRO A 257 5.20 39.02 -4.95
CA PRO A 257 4.75 38.86 -6.34
C PRO A 257 5.50 37.77 -7.12
N ASN A 258 6.83 37.69 -6.93
CA ASN A 258 7.71 36.73 -7.60
C ASN A 258 8.57 35.91 -6.62
N LYS A 259 8.20 35.83 -5.34
CA LYS A 259 8.99 35.12 -4.32
C LYS A 259 8.17 33.99 -3.71
N TRP A 260 8.72 32.79 -3.73
CA TRP A 260 8.06 31.55 -3.32
C TRP A 260 8.97 30.73 -2.42
N ASP A 261 8.38 30.17 -1.37
CA ASP A 261 8.97 29.04 -0.66
C ASP A 261 8.28 27.77 -1.17
N THR A 262 9.06 26.74 -1.49
CA THR A 262 8.56 25.50 -2.11
C THR A 262 9.04 24.30 -1.33
N GLU A 263 8.14 23.39 -1.03
CA GLU A 263 8.42 22.13 -0.32
C GLU A 263 7.86 20.97 -1.15
N GLU A 264 8.66 19.93 -1.38
CA GLU A 264 8.30 18.74 -2.14
C GLU A 264 8.15 17.54 -1.20
N PHE A 265 7.10 16.76 -1.42
CA PHE A 265 6.80 15.53 -0.68
C PHE A 265 6.58 14.38 -1.69
N PRO A 266 7.61 13.57 -2.02
CA PRO A 266 7.52 12.50 -3.01
C PRO A 266 6.75 11.28 -2.49
N GLY A 267 6.32 10.41 -3.41
CA GLY A 267 5.76 9.09 -3.09
C GLY A 267 4.24 8.99 -3.19
N PHE A 268 3.60 9.81 -4.03
CA PHE A 268 2.14 9.82 -4.19
C PHE A 268 1.74 9.59 -5.65
N ALA A 269 0.57 8.96 -5.85
CA ALA A 269 -0.03 8.74 -7.17
C ALA A 269 -1.39 9.44 -7.26
N PHE A 270 -1.65 10.14 -8.36
CA PHE A 270 -2.87 10.91 -8.59
C PHE A 270 -3.36 10.77 -10.03
N VAL A 271 -4.65 11.04 -10.24
CA VAL A 271 -5.21 11.07 -11.59
C VAL A 271 -4.74 12.34 -12.34
N PRO A 272 -4.38 12.27 -13.63
CA PRO A 272 -3.86 13.43 -14.36
C PRO A 272 -4.85 14.60 -14.45
N LEU A 273 -4.33 15.82 -14.29
CA LEU A 273 -4.96 17.09 -14.57
C LEU A 273 -4.92 17.33 -16.08
N VAL A 274 -6.05 17.16 -16.75
CA VAL A 274 -6.14 17.23 -18.21
C VAL A 274 -6.44 18.66 -18.66
N THR A 275 -5.56 19.24 -19.48
CA THR A 275 -5.70 20.58 -20.08
C THR A 275 -6.58 20.55 -21.34
N GLY A 276 -7.45 21.56 -21.48
CA GLY A 276 -8.37 21.91 -22.61
C GLY A 276 -8.59 20.96 -23.82
N GLY A 277 -9.88 20.65 -24.11
CA GLY A 277 -10.39 20.41 -25.47
C GLY A 277 -11.43 19.27 -25.69
N ASN A 278 -12.65 19.65 -26.11
CA ASN A 278 -13.77 18.86 -26.67
C ASN A 278 -14.66 17.99 -25.74
N THR A 279 -15.64 18.62 -25.11
CA THR A 279 -16.99 18.03 -24.96
C THR A 279 -17.93 18.64 -26.00
N PRO A 280 -18.56 17.86 -26.91
CA PRO A 280 -19.59 18.38 -27.79
C PRO A 280 -20.87 18.68 -26.98
N GLN A 281 -21.33 19.92 -26.98
CA GLN A 281 -22.70 20.24 -26.55
C GLN A 281 -23.71 19.90 -27.65
N PRO A 282 -24.93 19.45 -27.32
CA PRO A 282 -25.99 19.28 -28.30
C PRO A 282 -26.59 20.65 -28.64
N PRO A 283 -26.87 20.97 -29.92
CA PRO A 283 -27.45 22.26 -30.25
C PRO A 283 -28.95 22.31 -29.94
N ARG A 284 -29.34 23.40 -29.25
CA ARG A 284 -30.72 23.85 -29.12
C ARG A 284 -31.28 24.28 -30.47
N HIS A 285 -32.54 23.92 -30.71
CA HIS A 285 -33.37 24.47 -31.77
C HIS A 285 -33.53 25.99 -31.63
N LEU A 286 -33.42 26.71 -32.75
CA LEU A 286 -34.31 27.81 -33.14
C LEU A 286 -34.10 28.12 -34.64
N ALA A 287 -35.18 28.59 -35.27
CA ALA A 287 -35.44 28.51 -36.70
C ALA A 287 -35.02 29.75 -37.51
N HIS A 288 -35.00 29.55 -38.84
CA HIS A 288 -35.18 30.53 -39.93
C HIS A 288 -34.08 31.58 -40.19
N GLU A 289 -33.33 31.48 -41.30
CA GLU A 289 -33.63 32.17 -42.58
C GLU A 289 -32.63 31.87 -43.73
N ALA A 290 -33.23 31.74 -44.91
CA ALA A 290 -32.84 31.77 -46.33
C ALA A 290 -31.39 32.01 -46.88
N ARG A 291 -31.12 31.21 -47.94
CA ARG A 291 -30.33 31.44 -49.21
C ARG A 291 -28.79 31.47 -49.09
N SER A 292 -27.98 30.87 -49.97
CA SER A 292 -28.12 30.35 -51.34
C SER A 292 -27.06 29.26 -51.63
N LYS A 293 -27.41 28.22 -52.41
CA LYS A 293 -26.54 27.07 -52.76
C LYS A 293 -25.45 27.41 -53.80
N PRO A 294 -24.26 26.79 -53.70
CA PRO A 294 -23.53 26.28 -54.86
C PRO A 294 -23.63 24.75 -54.95
N ARG A 295 -23.69 24.23 -56.18
CA ARG A 295 -23.72 22.80 -56.51
C ARG A 295 -22.41 22.12 -56.07
N GLU A 296 -22.50 21.11 -55.20
CA GLU A 296 -21.42 20.15 -54.97
C GLU A 296 -21.64 18.85 -55.76
N LEU A 297 -20.65 18.51 -56.58
CA LEU A 297 -20.49 17.18 -57.17
C LEU A 297 -20.04 16.19 -56.08
N LYS A 298 -20.94 15.31 -55.64
CA LYS A 298 -20.60 14.18 -54.76
C LYS A 298 -19.76 13.16 -55.54
N THR A 299 -18.49 13.02 -55.20
CA THR A 299 -17.62 11.97 -55.72
C THR A 299 -17.46 10.85 -54.68
N PRO A 300 -17.86 9.59 -54.98
CA PRO A 300 -17.96 8.50 -53.99
C PRO A 300 -16.62 8.00 -53.43
N TRP A 301 -15.50 8.31 -54.08
CA TRP A 301 -14.17 7.93 -53.63
C TRP A 301 -13.70 8.75 -52.42
N ARG A 302 -14.14 10.01 -52.27
CA ARG A 302 -13.81 10.83 -51.09
C ARG A 302 -14.46 10.28 -49.82
N THR A 303 -15.71 9.84 -49.92
CA THR A 303 -16.40 9.15 -48.83
C THR A 303 -15.75 7.80 -48.51
N ALA A 304 -15.29 7.05 -49.52
CA ALA A 304 -14.57 5.80 -49.30
C ALA A 304 -13.22 6.00 -48.61
N ILE A 305 -12.45 7.02 -49.01
CA ILE A 305 -11.17 7.37 -48.37
C ILE A 305 -11.38 7.83 -46.93
N LEU A 306 -12.39 8.67 -46.67
CA LEU A 306 -12.71 9.12 -45.31
C LEU A 306 -13.15 7.97 -44.41
N LEU A 307 -13.94 7.03 -44.93
CA LEU A 307 -14.34 5.82 -44.20
C LEU A 307 -13.15 4.88 -43.94
N ALA A 308 -12.24 4.72 -44.90
CA ALA A 308 -11.02 3.95 -44.73
C ALA A 308 -10.07 4.59 -43.70
N ALA A 309 -9.92 5.91 -43.74
CA ALA A 309 -9.12 6.67 -42.77
C ALA A 309 -9.72 6.61 -41.36
N ALA A 310 -11.04 6.73 -41.23
CA ALA A 310 -11.73 6.58 -39.94
C ALA A 310 -11.63 5.15 -39.39
N ALA A 311 -11.74 4.12 -40.24
CA ALA A 311 -11.56 2.73 -39.86
C ALA A 311 -10.11 2.44 -39.42
N ALA A 312 -9.12 3.01 -40.11
CA ALA A 312 -7.72 2.91 -39.71
C ALA A 312 -7.48 3.61 -38.37
N ALA A 313 -7.96 4.84 -38.19
CA ALA A 313 -7.86 5.57 -36.92
C ALA A 313 -8.50 4.80 -35.75
N ALA A 314 -9.67 4.20 -35.96
CA ALA A 314 -10.34 3.37 -34.94
C ALA A 314 -9.57 2.08 -34.61
N ALA A 315 -8.87 1.49 -35.60
CA ALA A 315 -8.07 0.29 -35.39
C ALA A 315 -6.79 0.57 -34.57
N PHE A 316 -6.23 1.78 -34.68
CA PHE A 316 -5.04 2.22 -33.94
C PHE A 316 -5.34 2.98 -32.65
N ALA A 317 -6.61 3.33 -32.39
CA ALA A 317 -6.99 4.00 -31.14
C ALA A 317 -6.57 3.15 -29.93
N PRO A 318 -6.10 3.76 -28.83
CA PRO A 318 -5.74 3.01 -27.63
C PRO A 318 -6.96 2.27 -27.05
N LEU A 319 -6.69 1.18 -26.34
CA LEU A 319 -7.69 0.36 -25.68
C LEU A 319 -7.55 0.53 -24.17
N ARG A 320 -8.66 0.64 -23.44
CA ARG A 320 -8.65 0.64 -21.98
C ARG A 320 -8.98 -0.75 -21.46
N LEU A 321 -8.03 -1.37 -20.77
CA LEU A 321 -8.22 -2.64 -20.07
C LEU A 321 -8.95 -2.36 -18.74
N ARG A 322 -9.96 -3.17 -18.42
CA ARG A 322 -10.73 -3.05 -17.17
C ARG A 322 -10.04 -3.71 -15.99
N GLU A 323 -9.30 -4.76 -16.29
CA GLU A 323 -8.46 -5.54 -15.38
C GLU A 323 -7.11 -5.73 -16.09
N PRO A 324 -6.00 -5.88 -15.35
CA PRO A 324 -4.74 -6.25 -15.96
C PRO A 324 -4.87 -7.53 -16.76
N VAL A 325 -4.31 -7.53 -17.98
CA VAL A 325 -4.33 -8.68 -18.86
C VAL A 325 -2.92 -9.26 -18.91
N HIS A 326 -2.78 -10.46 -18.37
CA HIS A 326 -1.55 -11.23 -18.45
C HIS A 326 -1.53 -12.06 -19.73
N ILE A 327 -0.40 -12.03 -20.43
CA ILE A 327 -0.14 -12.92 -21.56
C ILE A 327 1.19 -13.63 -21.36
N GLU A 328 1.25 -14.88 -21.79
CA GLU A 328 2.47 -15.66 -21.80
C GLU A 328 2.79 -16.05 -23.25
N ILE A 329 3.84 -15.44 -23.79
CA ILE A 329 4.30 -15.69 -25.15
C ILE A 329 5.33 -16.82 -25.11
N ALA A 330 4.97 -17.97 -25.70
CA ALA A 330 5.82 -19.14 -25.72
C ALA A 330 7.11 -18.93 -26.56
N SER A 331 8.20 -19.58 -26.12
CA SER A 331 9.46 -19.62 -26.87
C SER A 331 9.27 -20.24 -28.25
N GLY A 332 9.72 -19.52 -29.29
CA GLY A 332 9.56 -19.93 -30.69
C GLY A 332 8.26 -19.46 -31.35
N SER A 333 7.40 -18.71 -30.64
CA SER A 333 6.23 -18.07 -31.25
C SER A 333 6.64 -17.02 -32.29
N GLY A 334 6.19 -17.19 -33.54
CA GLY A 334 6.37 -16.18 -34.58
C GLY A 334 5.37 -15.03 -34.45
N SER A 335 5.65 -13.89 -35.09
CA SER A 335 4.81 -12.68 -35.01
C SER A 335 3.33 -12.88 -35.31
N ARG A 336 2.98 -13.83 -36.20
CA ARG A 336 1.57 -14.21 -36.49
C ARG A 336 0.88 -14.91 -35.32
N ALA A 337 1.59 -15.74 -34.56
CA ALA A 337 1.06 -16.40 -33.38
C ALA A 337 0.85 -15.38 -32.26
N ILE A 338 1.87 -14.54 -32.00
CA ILE A 338 1.82 -13.44 -31.03
C ILE A 338 0.64 -12.50 -31.32
N ALA A 339 0.46 -12.07 -32.57
CA ALA A 339 -0.67 -11.22 -32.95
C ALA A 339 -2.03 -11.91 -32.74
N GLY A 340 -2.09 -13.25 -32.83
CA GLY A 340 -3.27 -14.05 -32.52
C GLY A 340 -3.57 -14.08 -31.02
N GLU A 341 -2.55 -14.31 -30.20
CA GLU A 341 -2.62 -14.30 -28.73
C GLU A 341 -3.06 -12.92 -28.21
N LEU A 342 -2.45 -11.83 -28.70
CA LEU A 342 -2.85 -10.46 -28.36
C LEU A 342 -4.30 -10.17 -28.72
N LYS A 343 -4.78 -10.71 -29.84
CA LYS A 343 -6.18 -10.54 -30.25
C LYS A 343 -7.13 -11.34 -29.36
N ALA A 344 -6.74 -12.55 -28.97
CA ALA A 344 -7.52 -13.42 -28.09
C ALA A 344 -7.60 -12.84 -26.66
N ALA A 345 -6.50 -12.28 -26.16
CA ALA A 345 -6.40 -11.59 -24.88
C ALA A 345 -7.11 -10.21 -24.88
N GLY A 346 -7.63 -9.77 -26.03
CA GLY A 346 -8.32 -8.50 -26.16
C GLY A 346 -7.40 -7.28 -26.20
N LEU A 347 -6.07 -7.44 -26.18
CA LEU A 347 -5.07 -6.36 -26.20
C LEU A 347 -5.04 -5.59 -27.52
N VAL A 348 -5.46 -6.22 -28.64
CA VAL A 348 -5.60 -5.54 -29.94
C VAL A 348 -6.97 -5.77 -30.57
N ARG A 349 -7.50 -4.75 -31.27
CA ARG A 349 -8.78 -4.88 -32.01
C ARG A 349 -8.65 -5.77 -33.25
N SER A 350 -7.47 -5.84 -33.87
CA SER A 350 -7.22 -6.60 -35.09
C SER A 350 -5.78 -7.13 -35.13
N LYS A 351 -5.63 -8.45 -35.27
CA LYS A 351 -4.31 -9.08 -35.44
C LYS A 351 -3.58 -8.59 -36.71
N TRP A 352 -4.34 -8.25 -37.75
CA TRP A 352 -3.77 -7.76 -39.01
C TRP A 352 -3.20 -6.34 -38.86
N THR A 353 -3.79 -5.52 -38.00
CA THR A 353 -3.30 -4.17 -37.71
C THR A 353 -1.99 -4.22 -36.94
N PHE A 354 -1.89 -5.11 -35.94
CA PHE A 354 -0.64 -5.35 -35.21
C PHE A 354 0.47 -5.92 -36.11
N LEU A 355 0.14 -6.87 -36.99
CA LEU A 355 1.08 -7.41 -37.98
C LEU A 355 1.55 -6.36 -38.98
N ALA A 356 0.64 -5.50 -39.47
CA ALA A 356 1.00 -4.42 -40.38
C ALA A 356 1.92 -3.41 -39.70
N TYR A 357 1.63 -3.04 -38.44
CA TYR A 357 2.46 -2.12 -37.66
C TYR A 357 3.87 -2.67 -37.46
N THR A 358 4.00 -3.88 -36.90
CA THR A 358 5.30 -4.50 -36.61
C THR A 358 6.11 -4.79 -37.88
N ALA A 359 5.46 -5.04 -39.02
CA ALA A 359 6.14 -5.15 -40.32
C ALA A 359 6.65 -3.79 -40.82
N LEU A 360 5.86 -2.72 -40.69
CA LEU A 360 6.24 -1.37 -41.13
C LEU A 360 7.35 -0.75 -40.26
N THR A 361 7.37 -1.06 -38.95
CA THR A 361 8.40 -0.58 -38.01
C THR A 361 9.62 -1.49 -37.91
N GLY A 362 9.62 -2.64 -38.59
CA GLY A 362 10.71 -3.61 -38.54
C GLY A 362 10.73 -4.50 -37.29
N GLN A 363 9.84 -4.27 -36.31
CA GLN A 363 9.82 -4.98 -35.03
C GLN A 363 9.29 -6.43 -35.12
N ALA A 364 8.78 -6.87 -36.26
CA ALA A 364 8.17 -8.20 -36.41
C ALA A 364 9.11 -9.38 -36.09
N ALA A 365 10.42 -9.20 -36.28
CA ALA A 365 11.44 -10.20 -35.95
C ALA A 365 11.98 -10.06 -34.51
N ASP A 366 11.70 -8.94 -33.85
CA ASP A 366 12.28 -8.58 -32.55
C ASP A 366 11.40 -8.96 -31.36
N LEU A 367 10.13 -9.31 -31.59
CA LEU A 367 9.19 -9.73 -30.56
C LEU A 367 9.75 -10.91 -29.75
N LYS A 368 9.89 -10.72 -28.43
CA LYS A 368 10.52 -11.69 -27.52
C LYS A 368 9.47 -12.55 -26.80
N PRO A 369 9.77 -13.84 -26.55
CA PRO A 369 8.95 -14.65 -25.64
C PRO A 369 9.07 -14.12 -24.21
N GLY A 370 8.03 -14.31 -23.40
CA GLY A 370 7.99 -13.80 -22.04
C GLY A 370 6.59 -13.69 -21.47
N ALA A 371 6.52 -13.40 -20.16
CA ALA A 371 5.28 -13.03 -19.49
C ALA A 371 5.17 -11.51 -19.46
N TYR A 372 4.05 -11.00 -19.98
CA TYR A 372 3.78 -9.57 -20.05
C TYR A 372 2.45 -9.29 -19.37
N GLU A 373 2.39 -8.19 -18.64
CA GLU A 373 1.16 -7.66 -18.07
C GLU A 373 0.92 -6.28 -18.66
N PHE A 374 -0.28 -6.09 -19.18
CA PHE A 374 -0.69 -4.79 -19.65
C PHE A 374 -1.90 -4.34 -18.84
N SER A 375 -1.88 -3.08 -18.40
CA SER A 375 -2.95 -2.48 -17.61
C SER A 375 -3.24 -1.07 -18.08
N GLY A 376 -4.40 -0.52 -17.70
CA GLY A 376 -4.77 0.84 -18.06
C GLY A 376 -5.01 1.02 -19.55
N TRP A 377 -4.35 2.02 -20.15
CA TRP A 377 -4.45 2.33 -21.58
C TRP A 377 -3.30 1.67 -22.32
N VAL A 378 -3.63 0.91 -23.36
CA VAL A 378 -2.65 0.19 -24.15
C VAL A 378 -2.80 0.54 -25.62
N SER A 379 -1.66 0.73 -26.30
CA SER A 379 -1.61 1.03 -27.72
C SER A 379 -0.78 0.01 -28.50
N ILE A 380 -1.04 -0.15 -29.80
CA ILE A 380 -0.25 -1.07 -30.66
C ILE A 380 1.26 -0.74 -30.62
N PRO A 381 1.69 0.54 -30.67
CA PRO A 381 3.09 0.91 -30.52
C PRO A 381 3.73 0.46 -29.22
N GLU A 382 3.04 0.67 -28.10
CA GLU A 382 3.48 0.31 -26.75
C GLU A 382 3.57 -1.21 -26.59
N LEU A 383 2.51 -1.94 -26.93
CA LEU A 383 2.51 -3.42 -26.94
C LEU A 383 3.68 -3.98 -27.78
N ALA A 384 3.93 -3.42 -28.95
CA ALA A 384 5.03 -3.86 -29.81
C ALA A 384 6.41 -3.49 -29.25
N ALA A 385 6.54 -2.34 -28.57
CA ALA A 385 7.78 -1.91 -27.93
C ALA A 385 8.11 -2.79 -26.72
N ASP A 386 7.16 -3.02 -25.83
CA ASP A 386 7.35 -3.81 -24.59
C ASP A 386 7.66 -5.28 -24.91
N ILE A 387 6.97 -5.85 -25.91
CA ILE A 387 7.23 -7.23 -26.36
C ILE A 387 8.56 -7.32 -27.11
N ALA A 388 8.97 -6.29 -27.87
CA ALA A 388 10.24 -6.28 -28.58
C ALA A 388 11.45 -6.03 -27.67
N SER A 389 11.29 -5.22 -26.61
CA SER A 389 12.32 -4.98 -25.60
C SER A 389 12.54 -6.22 -24.73
N GLY A 390 11.51 -7.04 -24.56
CA GLY A 390 11.54 -8.18 -23.64
C GLY A 390 11.57 -7.74 -22.18
N GLU A 391 11.17 -6.50 -21.88
CA GLU A 391 11.01 -6.00 -20.51
C GLU A 391 9.83 -6.69 -19.84
N SER A 392 10.04 -7.92 -19.34
CA SER A 392 9.15 -8.49 -18.33
C SER A 392 9.33 -7.69 -17.04
N ASN A 393 8.25 -7.06 -16.56
CA ASN A 393 8.24 -6.30 -15.30
C ASN A 393 8.47 -7.17 -14.05
N GLU A 394 8.67 -8.48 -14.22
CA GLU A 394 8.94 -9.42 -13.15
C GLU A 394 10.43 -9.77 -13.02
N ARG A 395 10.84 -10.03 -11.77
CA ARG A 395 12.09 -10.67 -11.39
C ARG A 395 11.80 -11.87 -10.47
N THR A 396 12.72 -12.81 -10.44
CA THR A 396 12.64 -13.97 -9.55
C THR A 396 13.55 -13.75 -8.35
N ILE A 397 13.02 -13.97 -7.15
CA ILE A 397 13.76 -13.95 -5.90
C ILE A 397 13.68 -15.35 -5.27
N THR A 398 14.77 -15.83 -4.67
CA THR A 398 14.80 -17.14 -4.01
C THR A 398 15.18 -16.96 -2.57
N ILE A 399 14.35 -17.47 -1.66
CA ILE A 399 14.58 -17.48 -0.22
C ILE A 399 14.87 -18.92 0.21
N PRO A 400 16.15 -19.26 0.48
CA PRO A 400 16.53 -20.60 0.95
C PRO A 400 15.95 -20.98 2.31
N GLU A 401 15.82 -22.29 2.52
CA GLU A 401 15.42 -22.86 3.81
C GLU A 401 16.44 -22.53 4.91
N GLY A 402 15.94 -22.36 6.14
CA GLY A 402 16.77 -22.06 7.29
C GLY A 402 17.27 -20.62 7.35
N TRP A 403 16.90 -19.74 6.42
CA TRP A 403 17.18 -18.30 6.53
C TRP A 403 16.33 -17.63 7.60
N ASP A 404 16.97 -16.79 8.41
CA ASP A 404 16.27 -15.91 9.36
C ASP A 404 15.93 -14.55 8.72
N LEU A 405 15.20 -13.69 9.43
CA LEU A 405 14.85 -12.34 8.94
C LEU A 405 16.09 -11.49 8.60
N ARG A 406 17.26 -11.73 9.19
CA ARG A 406 18.50 -11.02 8.86
C ARG A 406 19.04 -11.45 7.51
N ASP A 407 19.01 -12.75 7.26
CA ASP A 407 19.43 -13.33 5.99
C ASP A 407 18.53 -12.83 4.86
N ILE A 408 17.20 -12.86 5.06
CA ILE A 408 16.22 -12.35 4.10
C ILE A 408 16.44 -10.84 3.87
N GLY A 409 16.52 -10.05 4.94
CA GLY A 409 16.72 -8.62 4.83
C GLY A 409 18.02 -8.24 4.12
N ALA A 410 19.13 -8.95 4.41
CA ALA A 410 20.39 -8.74 3.72
C ALA A 410 20.29 -9.07 2.23
N TYR A 411 19.67 -10.19 1.89
CA TYR A 411 19.46 -10.58 0.51
C TYR A 411 18.61 -9.58 -0.27
N LEU A 412 17.50 -9.10 0.30
CA LEU A 412 16.66 -8.10 -0.36
C LEU A 412 17.39 -6.78 -0.57
N GLU A 413 18.21 -6.37 0.40
CA GLU A 413 18.99 -5.12 0.31
C GLU A 413 20.14 -5.22 -0.69
N GLU A 414 20.88 -6.33 -0.69
CA GLU A 414 21.99 -6.58 -1.63
C GLU A 414 21.55 -6.71 -3.10
N ASN A 415 20.26 -6.99 -3.34
CA ASN A 415 19.69 -7.13 -4.68
C ASN A 415 18.82 -5.92 -5.09
N ASP A 416 18.92 -4.80 -4.37
CA ASP A 416 18.15 -3.58 -4.63
C ASP A 416 16.63 -3.87 -4.72
N ILE A 417 16.13 -4.67 -3.77
CA ILE A 417 14.72 -5.08 -3.69
C ILE A 417 14.00 -4.26 -2.63
N ALA A 418 14.50 -4.30 -1.40
CA ALA A 418 13.99 -3.58 -0.25
C ALA A 418 15.08 -3.47 0.81
N THR A 419 15.05 -2.41 1.62
CA THR A 419 15.99 -2.23 2.73
C THR A 419 15.66 -3.15 3.90
N ARG A 420 16.65 -3.47 4.75
CA ARG A 420 16.42 -4.26 5.98
C ARG A 420 15.38 -3.60 6.89
N GLN A 421 15.39 -2.27 6.97
CA GLN A 421 14.47 -1.52 7.83
C GLN A 421 13.02 -1.59 7.34
N GLU A 422 12.81 -1.55 6.02
CA GLU A 422 11.47 -1.74 5.44
C GLU A 422 10.92 -3.13 5.75
N LEU A 423 11.76 -4.18 5.63
CA LEU A 423 11.38 -5.53 6.01
C LEU A 423 11.03 -5.61 7.50
N TYR A 424 11.90 -5.14 8.39
CA TYR A 424 11.69 -5.25 9.84
C TYR A 424 10.52 -4.44 10.37
N ARG A 425 10.16 -3.34 9.70
CA ARG A 425 8.93 -2.60 10.02
C ARG A 425 7.68 -3.45 9.82
N ILE A 426 7.71 -4.40 8.90
CA ILE A 426 6.61 -5.32 8.58
C ILE A 426 6.72 -6.60 9.41
N THR A 427 7.91 -7.19 9.48
CA THR A 427 8.11 -8.52 10.08
C THR A 427 8.39 -8.49 11.58
N GLY A 428 8.66 -7.31 12.12
CA GLY A 428 9.34 -7.16 13.39
C GLY A 428 10.84 -7.46 13.30
N GLU A 429 11.59 -7.00 14.29
CA GLU A 429 13.05 -7.15 14.34
C GLU A 429 13.46 -8.48 14.96
N PRO A 430 14.43 -9.20 14.37
CA PRO A 430 14.97 -10.42 14.95
C PRO A 430 15.72 -10.13 16.26
N ALA A 431 15.62 -11.04 17.23
CA ALA A 431 16.16 -10.83 18.59
C ALA A 431 17.68 -10.61 18.57
N HIS A 432 18.16 -9.44 19.01
CA HIS A 432 19.58 -9.09 19.00
C HIS A 432 20.20 -9.03 20.41
N ARG A 433 21.53 -9.16 20.49
CA ARG A 433 22.31 -8.80 21.68
C ARG A 433 22.79 -7.35 21.58
N TYR A 434 22.24 -6.42 22.37
CA TYR A 434 22.96 -5.21 22.79
C TYR A 434 22.52 -4.78 24.20
N GLY A 435 23.50 -4.38 25.02
CA GLY A 435 23.38 -4.01 26.43
C GLY A 435 22.57 -2.74 26.74
N ARG A 436 21.43 -2.53 26.09
CA ARG A 436 20.40 -1.57 26.43
C ARG A 436 19.08 -2.05 25.84
N GLY A 437 18.25 -2.68 26.68
CA GLY A 437 16.84 -3.00 26.45
C GLY A 437 16.56 -3.70 25.12
N THR A 438 16.37 -5.02 25.17
CA THR A 438 15.58 -5.73 24.15
C THR A 438 14.23 -5.03 24.03
N ARG A 439 14.09 -4.14 23.03
CA ARG A 439 12.77 -3.70 22.58
C ARG A 439 12.19 -4.92 21.88
N PHE A 440 11.20 -5.54 22.53
CA PHE A 440 10.13 -6.18 21.79
C PHE A 440 9.67 -5.20 20.71
N PRO A 441 9.36 -5.67 19.49
CA PRO A 441 9.05 -4.79 18.37
C PRO A 441 8.02 -3.73 18.79
N PRO A 442 8.17 -2.47 18.33
CA PRO A 442 7.16 -1.44 18.54
C PRO A 442 5.80 -1.96 18.04
N GLU A 443 4.74 -1.58 18.75
CA GLU A 443 3.35 -1.84 18.33
C GLU A 443 3.16 -1.50 16.84
N GLY A 444 2.62 -2.45 16.08
CA GLY A 444 2.11 -2.16 14.74
C GLY A 444 2.78 -2.91 13.59
N PHE A 445 2.59 -4.23 13.52
CA PHE A 445 2.11 -4.79 12.26
C PHE A 445 0.92 -5.71 12.56
N PRO A 446 -0.33 -5.29 12.28
CA PRO A 446 -1.42 -6.22 12.24
C PRO A 446 -1.18 -7.10 11.01
N ALA A 447 -0.61 -8.26 11.21
CA ALA A 447 -0.69 -9.34 10.24
C ALA A 447 -2.11 -9.95 10.30
N ALA A 448 -3.12 -9.07 10.20
CA ALA A 448 -4.51 -9.34 10.45
C ALA A 448 -5.17 -9.74 9.13
N GLY A 449 -5.41 -11.03 8.96
CA GLY A 449 -6.24 -11.56 7.88
C GLY A 449 -5.86 -12.96 7.39
N THR A 450 -4.62 -13.39 7.65
CA THR A 450 -4.11 -14.70 7.24
C THR A 450 -4.35 -15.76 8.34
N ALA A 451 -4.96 -16.88 7.97
CA ALA A 451 -5.03 -18.12 8.76
C ALA A 451 -3.64 -18.59 9.25
N ALA A 452 -2.55 -18.23 8.55
CA ALA A 452 -1.18 -18.49 9.01
C ALA A 452 -0.88 -17.94 10.41
N LEU A 453 -1.60 -16.89 10.83
CA LEU A 453 -1.30 -16.09 12.01
C LEU A 453 -2.44 -16.14 13.04
N ASP A 454 -3.44 -17.00 12.84
CA ASP A 454 -4.51 -17.24 13.80
C ASP A 454 -3.91 -17.66 15.17
N GLY A 455 -4.30 -16.93 16.23
CA GLY A 455 -3.80 -17.15 17.60
C GLY A 455 -2.46 -16.49 17.94
N LYS A 456 -1.80 -15.82 16.98
CA LYS A 456 -0.57 -15.06 17.23
C LYS A 456 -0.91 -13.63 17.68
N PRO A 457 -0.27 -13.09 18.75
CA PRO A 457 -0.54 -11.73 19.17
C PRO A 457 -0.07 -10.73 18.10
N PRO A 458 -0.78 -9.60 17.88
CA PRO A 458 -0.42 -8.59 16.88
C PRO A 458 0.99 -7.98 17.02
N SER A 459 1.65 -8.20 18.16
CA SER A 459 3.01 -7.75 18.46
C SER A 459 4.09 -8.79 18.17
N ALA A 460 3.75 -9.97 17.66
CA ALA A 460 4.74 -11.03 17.47
C ALA A 460 5.40 -10.95 16.08
N ILE A 461 6.72 -11.11 16.08
CA ILE A 461 7.54 -11.13 14.87
C ILE A 461 7.17 -12.31 13.94
N LEU A 462 7.38 -12.14 12.64
CA LEU A 462 7.07 -13.11 11.59
C LEU A 462 8.20 -14.13 11.33
N GLU A 463 9.22 -14.18 12.20
CA GLU A 463 10.27 -15.20 12.15
C GLU A 463 9.65 -16.61 12.17
N GLY A 464 9.97 -17.44 11.18
CA GLY A 464 9.42 -18.79 11.01
C GLY A 464 8.18 -18.90 10.12
N TYR A 465 7.59 -17.78 9.69
CA TYR A 465 6.35 -17.76 8.90
C TYR A 465 6.57 -17.33 7.44
N LEU A 466 7.75 -16.81 7.09
CA LEU A 466 8.09 -16.44 5.72
C LEU A 466 8.60 -17.69 5.00
N TYR A 467 7.68 -18.44 4.39
CA TYR A 467 7.99 -19.75 3.81
C TYR A 467 9.18 -19.68 2.82
N PRO A 468 10.14 -20.61 2.86
CA PRO A 468 11.26 -20.62 1.93
C PRO A 468 10.83 -21.18 0.57
N ASP A 469 11.04 -20.40 -0.50
CA ASP A 469 10.69 -20.76 -1.87
C ASP A 469 11.31 -19.80 -2.88
N THR A 470 11.02 -20.05 -4.16
CA THR A 470 11.27 -19.11 -5.25
C THR A 470 10.00 -18.33 -5.61
N TYR A 471 10.09 -17.01 -5.59
CA TYR A 471 8.97 -16.09 -5.81
C TYR A 471 9.23 -15.24 -7.06
N ARG A 472 8.21 -15.16 -7.92
CA ARG A 472 8.17 -14.14 -8.98
C ARG A 472 7.56 -12.87 -8.39
N VAL A 473 8.25 -11.74 -8.49
CA VAL A 473 7.81 -10.45 -7.95
C VAL A 473 8.04 -9.37 -9.00
N PHE A 474 7.27 -8.30 -8.98
CA PHE A 474 7.56 -7.17 -9.84
C PHE A 474 8.87 -6.49 -9.46
N ARG A 475 9.52 -5.83 -10.42
CA ARG A 475 10.77 -5.10 -10.19
C ARG A 475 10.58 -3.93 -9.22
N ASP A 476 9.40 -3.33 -9.20
CA ASP A 476 8.96 -2.25 -8.30
C ASP A 476 8.15 -2.75 -7.09
N ALA A 477 8.09 -4.07 -6.86
CA ALA A 477 7.32 -4.64 -5.75
C ALA A 477 7.78 -4.09 -4.39
N ALA A 478 6.83 -3.66 -3.56
CA ALA A 478 7.12 -3.20 -2.21
C ALA A 478 7.46 -4.38 -1.29
N ALA A 479 8.22 -4.11 -0.21
CA ALA A 479 8.54 -5.12 0.81
C ALA A 479 7.29 -5.81 1.39
N ALA A 480 6.18 -5.06 1.53
CA ALA A 480 4.91 -5.58 2.02
C ALA A 480 4.31 -6.63 1.08
N ASP A 481 4.37 -6.43 -0.24
CA ASP A 481 3.85 -7.37 -1.23
C ASP A 481 4.66 -8.68 -1.22
N ILE A 482 5.98 -8.57 -1.05
CA ILE A 482 6.88 -9.72 -0.95
C ILE A 482 6.53 -10.53 0.31
N VAL A 483 6.43 -9.86 1.47
CA VAL A 483 6.06 -10.52 2.73
C VAL A 483 4.69 -11.17 2.64
N LEU A 484 3.68 -10.47 2.09
CA LEU A 484 2.35 -11.02 1.89
C LEU A 484 2.38 -12.27 1.03
N LYS A 485 3.10 -12.24 -0.10
CA LYS A 485 3.25 -13.39 -0.99
C LYS A 485 3.94 -14.58 -0.31
N MET A 486 4.90 -14.33 0.57
CA MET A 486 5.54 -15.37 1.37
C MET A 486 4.59 -15.98 2.41
N LEU A 487 3.77 -15.16 3.07
CA LEU A 487 2.76 -15.59 4.02
C LEU A 487 1.63 -16.39 3.34
N GLU A 488 1.13 -15.93 2.19
CA GLU A 488 0.12 -16.69 1.41
C GLU A 488 0.68 -18.04 0.96
N ASN A 489 1.96 -18.11 0.58
CA ASN A 489 2.61 -19.36 0.26
C ASN A 489 2.72 -20.29 1.47
N PHE A 490 3.06 -19.73 2.63
CA PHE A 490 3.04 -20.45 3.91
C PHE A 490 1.65 -21.03 4.19
N GLU A 491 0.60 -20.22 4.10
CA GLU A 491 -0.78 -20.66 4.28
C GLU A 491 -1.13 -21.82 3.39
N ARG A 492 -0.90 -21.66 2.09
CA ARG A 492 -1.24 -22.66 1.09
C ARG A 492 -0.52 -23.98 1.31
N LYS A 493 0.75 -23.95 1.75
CA LYS A 493 1.61 -25.15 1.83
C LYS A 493 1.63 -25.81 3.21
N VAL A 494 1.38 -25.06 4.27
CA VAL A 494 1.51 -25.54 5.64
C VAL A 494 0.14 -25.74 6.28
N ILE A 495 -0.78 -24.77 6.18
CA ILE A 495 -2.01 -24.77 6.99
C ILE A 495 -2.96 -25.95 6.68
N PRO A 496 -3.27 -26.30 5.41
CA PRO A 496 -4.21 -27.39 5.10
C PRO A 496 -3.87 -28.74 5.71
N ASP A 497 -2.57 -29.08 5.74
CA ASP A 497 -2.10 -30.40 6.18
C ASP A 497 -1.63 -30.35 7.64
N MET A 498 -0.79 -29.37 7.98
CA MET A 498 0.03 -29.39 9.20
C MET A 498 -0.64 -28.70 10.39
N GLY A 499 -1.54 -27.74 10.15
CA GLY A 499 -2.28 -27.04 11.21
C GLY A 499 -3.19 -27.99 12.00
N PRO A 500 -4.13 -28.70 11.34
CA PRO A 500 -5.03 -29.64 12.01
C PRO A 500 -4.29 -30.79 12.71
N GLU A 501 -3.18 -31.28 12.15
CA GLU A 501 -2.39 -32.35 12.77
C GLU A 501 -1.67 -31.89 14.04
N ALA A 502 -1.15 -30.66 14.06
CA ALA A 502 -0.55 -30.09 15.27
C ALA A 502 -1.57 -30.03 16.41
N GLU A 503 -2.78 -29.55 16.12
CA GLU A 503 -3.87 -29.45 17.09
C GLU A 503 -4.30 -30.83 17.62
N GLN A 504 -4.37 -31.85 16.76
CA GLN A 504 -4.65 -33.24 17.17
C GLN A 504 -3.59 -33.80 18.13
N GLN A 505 -2.33 -33.34 18.01
CA GLN A 505 -1.25 -33.70 18.94
C GLN A 505 -1.22 -32.82 20.20
N GLY A 506 -2.16 -31.89 20.37
CA GLY A 506 -2.21 -30.95 21.49
C GLY A 506 -1.09 -29.90 21.46
N LYS A 507 -0.54 -29.60 20.27
CA LYS A 507 0.52 -28.61 20.07
C LYS A 507 -0.01 -27.46 19.22
N SER A 508 0.44 -26.25 19.51
CA SER A 508 0.18 -25.10 18.65
C SER A 508 1.08 -25.13 17.41
N LEU A 509 0.62 -24.50 16.32
CA LEU A 509 1.43 -24.31 15.12
C LEU A 509 2.75 -23.58 15.45
N ALA A 510 2.71 -22.60 16.36
CA ALA A 510 3.90 -21.86 16.79
C ALA A 510 4.95 -22.78 17.44
N GLU A 511 4.54 -23.76 18.26
CA GLU A 511 5.45 -24.74 18.86
C GLU A 511 6.06 -25.67 17.81
N ILE A 512 5.26 -26.11 16.84
CA ILE A 512 5.74 -26.93 15.72
C ILE A 512 6.76 -26.16 14.88
N LEU A 513 6.47 -24.92 14.49
CA LEU A 513 7.40 -24.08 13.71
C LEU A 513 8.66 -23.76 14.50
N THR A 514 8.53 -23.52 15.80
CA THR A 514 9.68 -23.27 16.66
C THR A 514 10.57 -24.49 16.69
N MET A 515 10.02 -25.68 16.94
CA MET A 515 10.76 -26.94 16.90
C MET A 515 11.39 -27.19 15.52
N ALA A 516 10.64 -26.97 14.44
CA ALA A 516 11.12 -27.13 13.07
C ALA A 516 12.30 -26.21 12.77
N SER A 517 12.27 -24.95 13.23
CA SER A 517 13.37 -24.00 13.04
C SER A 517 14.65 -24.41 13.79
N LEU A 518 14.52 -25.08 14.95
CA LEU A 518 15.67 -25.65 15.67
C LEU A 518 16.28 -26.80 14.87
N VAL A 519 15.44 -27.72 14.40
CA VAL A 519 15.87 -28.91 13.63
C VAL A 519 16.51 -28.50 12.30
N GLU A 520 15.93 -27.52 11.59
CA GLU A 520 16.45 -26.98 10.33
C GLU A 520 17.89 -26.45 10.48
N LYS A 521 18.16 -25.68 11.54
CA LYS A 521 19.48 -25.08 11.77
C LYS A 521 20.53 -26.08 12.24
N GLU A 522 20.12 -27.21 12.81
CA GLU A 522 21.03 -28.18 13.42
C GLU A 522 21.41 -29.34 12.49
N ILE A 523 20.46 -29.80 11.65
CA ILE A 523 20.57 -31.06 10.94
C ILE A 523 20.28 -30.88 9.45
N ALA A 524 21.25 -31.24 8.61
CA ALA A 524 21.10 -31.21 7.16
C ALA A 524 20.35 -32.45 6.62
N ASP A 525 20.60 -33.64 7.18
CA ASP A 525 20.03 -34.89 6.67
C ASP A 525 18.54 -35.07 7.06
N PRO A 526 17.63 -35.28 6.11
CA PRO A 526 16.19 -35.41 6.39
C PRO A 526 15.80 -36.58 7.30
N ALA A 527 16.52 -37.71 7.27
CA ALA A 527 16.21 -38.84 8.15
C ALA A 527 16.62 -38.54 9.59
N ASP A 528 17.80 -37.94 9.77
CA ASP A 528 18.29 -37.52 11.09
C ASP A 528 17.41 -36.41 11.70
N ARG A 529 16.83 -35.51 10.88
CA ARG A 529 15.88 -34.47 11.35
C ARG A 529 14.73 -35.06 12.17
N ARG A 530 14.14 -36.18 11.73
CA ARG A 530 13.04 -36.85 12.45
C ARG A 530 13.48 -37.44 13.79
N ILE A 531 14.71 -37.95 13.87
CA ILE A 531 15.28 -38.49 15.11
C ILE A 531 15.56 -37.35 16.08
N VAL A 532 16.23 -36.28 15.62
CA VAL A 532 16.56 -35.11 16.44
C VAL A 532 15.31 -34.39 16.93
N ALA A 533 14.29 -34.21 16.08
CA ALA A 533 12.99 -33.69 16.52
C ALA A 533 12.41 -34.53 17.67
N GLY A 534 12.50 -35.86 17.58
CA GLY A 534 12.09 -36.77 18.66
C GLY A 534 12.88 -36.56 19.95
N ILE A 535 14.21 -36.41 19.86
CA ILE A 535 15.07 -36.13 21.02
C ILE A 535 14.67 -34.80 21.68
N LEU A 536 14.47 -33.74 20.89
CA LEU A 536 14.12 -32.41 21.41
C LEU A 536 12.73 -32.40 22.05
N TRP A 537 11.73 -33.05 21.46
CA TRP A 537 10.41 -33.23 22.09
C TRP A 537 10.49 -34.00 23.41
N GLN A 538 11.30 -35.06 23.47
CA GLN A 538 11.48 -35.84 24.70
C GLN A 538 12.21 -35.04 25.78
N ARG A 539 13.21 -34.24 25.42
CA ARG A 539 13.87 -33.32 26.35
C ARG A 539 12.88 -32.31 26.91
N LEU A 540 12.07 -31.71 26.04
CA LEU A 540 11.05 -30.74 26.43
C LEU A 540 10.04 -31.36 27.40
N ALA A 541 9.50 -32.54 27.09
CA ALA A 541 8.55 -33.25 27.93
C ALA A 541 9.15 -33.66 29.30
N ALA A 542 10.46 -33.90 29.36
CA ALA A 542 11.18 -34.21 30.60
C ALA A 542 11.66 -32.97 31.38
N GLY A 543 11.35 -31.76 30.92
CA GLY A 543 11.84 -30.51 31.51
C GLY A 543 13.35 -30.31 31.39
N MET A 544 14.00 -31.03 30.47
CA MET A 544 15.42 -30.86 30.17
C MET A 544 15.64 -29.64 29.26
N ALA A 545 16.70 -28.89 29.53
CA ALA A 545 17.16 -27.84 28.63
C ALA A 545 17.45 -28.40 27.22
N LEU A 546 17.01 -27.71 26.16
CA LEU A 546 17.18 -28.19 24.79
C LEU A 546 18.65 -28.13 24.35
N GLN A 547 19.41 -27.15 24.84
CA GLN A 547 20.86 -26.99 24.61
C GLN A 547 21.22 -27.01 23.11
N VAL A 548 20.54 -26.15 22.34
CA VAL A 548 20.69 -26.04 20.89
C VAL A 548 21.55 -24.83 20.56
N ASP A 549 22.72 -25.04 19.94
CA ASP A 549 23.69 -23.98 19.62
C ASP A 549 23.10 -22.92 18.70
N ALA A 550 22.27 -23.33 17.74
CA ALA A 550 21.58 -22.43 16.81
C ALA A 550 20.80 -21.31 17.53
N THR A 551 20.26 -21.56 18.73
CA THR A 551 19.51 -20.55 19.49
C THR A 551 20.40 -19.45 20.07
N VAL A 552 21.63 -19.79 20.45
CA VAL A 552 22.64 -18.84 20.93
C VAL A 552 23.24 -18.07 19.74
N ASN A 553 23.44 -18.76 18.62
CA ASN A 553 23.85 -18.14 17.36
C ASN A 553 22.81 -17.14 16.85
N TYR A 554 21.51 -17.45 16.98
CA TYR A 554 20.43 -16.54 16.61
C TYR A 554 20.52 -15.21 17.37
N ILE A 555 20.74 -15.21 18.69
CA ILE A 555 20.82 -13.95 19.45
C ILE A 555 22.16 -13.22 19.32
N THR A 556 23.24 -13.93 18.99
CA THR A 556 24.57 -13.34 18.80
C THR A 556 24.86 -12.93 17.36
N ALA A 557 23.99 -13.30 16.41
CA ALA A 557 24.18 -13.18 14.97
C ALA A 557 25.51 -13.82 14.50
N LYS A 558 25.91 -14.92 15.16
CA LYS A 558 27.11 -15.71 14.81
C LYS A 558 26.71 -16.98 14.06
N ARG A 559 27.67 -17.57 13.33
CA ARG A 559 27.50 -18.84 12.60
C ARG A 559 28.63 -19.82 12.92
N GLN A 560 28.88 -20.04 14.21
CA GLN A 560 29.99 -20.86 14.71
C GLN A 560 29.58 -21.55 16.01
N THR A 561 30.42 -22.47 16.52
CA THR A 561 30.21 -23.02 17.86
C THR A 561 30.22 -21.89 18.91
N PRO A 562 29.19 -21.76 19.76
CA PRO A 562 29.13 -20.73 20.79
C PRO A 562 30.30 -20.85 21.79
N SER A 563 30.91 -19.72 22.14
CA SER A 563 31.91 -19.69 23.21
C SER A 563 31.25 -19.84 24.58
N ALA A 564 32.04 -20.14 25.63
CA ALA A 564 31.53 -20.17 27.01
C ALA A 564 30.87 -18.84 27.42
N ALA A 565 31.35 -17.71 26.91
CA ALA A 565 30.76 -16.39 27.14
C ALA A 565 29.42 -16.22 26.40
N ASP A 566 29.27 -16.82 25.22
CA ASP A 566 28.00 -16.80 24.47
C ASP A 566 26.96 -17.71 25.14
N LEU A 567 27.36 -18.90 25.61
CA LEU A 567 26.49 -19.82 26.35
C LEU A 567 26.00 -19.24 27.68
N ALA A 568 26.75 -18.30 28.27
CA ALA A 568 26.37 -17.61 29.49
C ALA A 568 25.37 -16.46 29.27
N LEU A 569 25.02 -16.12 28.02
CA LEU A 569 24.16 -14.96 27.73
C LEU A 569 22.77 -15.09 28.34
N ASP A 570 22.30 -14.00 28.94
CA ASP A 570 20.97 -13.94 29.51
C ASP A 570 19.94 -13.53 28.46
N SER A 571 19.22 -14.52 27.93
CA SER A 571 18.17 -14.31 26.93
C SER A 571 17.19 -15.48 26.97
N PRO A 572 15.87 -15.25 26.81
CA PRO A 572 14.88 -16.32 26.76
C PRO A 572 15.07 -17.26 25.56
N TYR A 573 15.84 -16.86 24.54
CA TYR A 573 16.24 -17.74 23.44
C TYR A 573 17.37 -18.69 23.82
N ASN A 574 18.13 -18.42 24.90
CA ASN A 574 19.24 -19.27 25.29
C ASN A 574 18.75 -20.57 25.95
N THR A 575 18.55 -21.59 25.12
CA THR A 575 18.06 -22.91 25.54
C THR A 575 19.05 -23.73 26.38
N TYR A 576 20.24 -23.20 26.69
CA TYR A 576 21.13 -23.74 27.72
C TYR A 576 20.76 -23.27 29.13
N ARG A 577 20.20 -22.05 29.24
CA ARG A 577 19.85 -21.42 30.52
C ARG A 577 18.38 -21.54 30.85
N TYR A 578 17.52 -21.48 29.84
CA TYR A 578 16.07 -21.51 29.99
C TYR A 578 15.50 -22.80 29.41
N PRO A 579 15.09 -23.78 30.24
CA PRO A 579 14.40 -24.97 29.77
C PRO A 579 13.07 -24.60 29.11
N GLY A 580 12.77 -25.22 27.98
CA GLY A 580 11.62 -24.88 27.15
C GLY A 580 11.99 -24.60 25.70
N LEU A 581 10.97 -24.31 24.89
CA LEU A 581 11.17 -23.73 23.56
C LEU A 581 11.55 -22.25 23.69
N PRO A 582 12.34 -21.69 22.76
CA PRO A 582 12.53 -20.25 22.68
C PRO A 582 11.18 -19.54 22.37
N PRO A 583 11.07 -18.22 22.62
CA PRO A 583 9.80 -17.49 22.46
C PRO A 583 9.22 -17.50 21.04
N THR A 584 10.08 -17.65 20.02
CA THR A 584 9.71 -17.72 18.61
C THR A 584 10.63 -18.70 17.87
N PRO A 585 10.29 -19.06 16.62
CA PRO A 585 11.26 -19.65 15.70
C PRO A 585 12.52 -18.79 15.57
N ILE A 586 13.63 -19.42 15.15
CA ILE A 586 14.94 -18.77 14.95
C ILE A 586 15.38 -18.73 13.47
N ALA A 587 14.51 -19.20 12.58
CA ALA A 587 14.65 -19.20 11.12
C ALA A 587 13.34 -19.67 10.48
N ASN A 588 13.24 -19.54 9.15
CA ASN A 588 12.13 -20.05 8.35
C ASN A 588 12.41 -21.50 7.91
N PRO A 589 11.71 -22.50 8.47
CA PRO A 589 11.97 -23.92 8.18
C PRO A 589 11.38 -24.35 6.83
N GLY A 590 12.03 -25.33 6.20
CA GLY A 590 11.48 -26.02 5.03
C GLY A 590 10.38 -27.02 5.40
N ARG A 591 9.70 -27.56 4.38
CA ARG A 591 8.62 -28.56 4.57
C ARG A 591 9.12 -29.79 5.33
N ASP A 592 10.33 -30.24 5.03
CA ASP A 592 10.90 -31.45 5.63
C ASP A 592 11.17 -31.29 7.12
N ALA A 593 11.64 -30.12 7.56
CA ALA A 593 11.84 -29.83 8.97
C ALA A 593 10.50 -29.70 9.73
N ILE A 594 9.49 -29.08 9.12
CA ILE A 594 8.14 -29.02 9.70
C ILE A 594 7.55 -30.43 9.84
N GLN A 595 7.70 -31.27 8.81
CA GLN A 595 7.24 -32.66 8.86
C GLN A 595 8.01 -33.48 9.91
N ALA A 596 9.30 -33.23 10.10
CA ALA A 596 10.08 -33.87 11.14
C ALA A 596 9.63 -33.48 12.55
N ALA A 597 9.25 -32.21 12.75
CA ALA A 597 8.71 -31.73 14.02
C ALA A 597 7.33 -32.35 14.35
N LEU A 598 6.48 -32.58 13.32
CA LEU A 598 5.16 -33.20 13.47
C LEU A 598 5.22 -34.72 13.63
N HIS A 599 6.09 -35.39 12.87
CA HIS A 599 6.22 -36.85 12.85
C HIS A 599 7.64 -37.28 13.19
N PRO A 600 8.10 -37.02 14.42
CA PRO A 600 9.40 -37.49 14.85
C PRO A 600 9.44 -39.02 14.86
N THR A 601 10.60 -39.58 14.54
CA THR A 601 10.80 -41.03 14.63
C THR A 601 10.93 -41.41 16.12
N PRO A 602 10.08 -42.30 16.65
CA PRO A 602 10.21 -42.78 18.02
C PRO A 602 11.59 -43.39 18.25
N ASN A 603 12.27 -42.95 19.29
CA ASN A 603 13.61 -43.41 19.64
C ASN A 603 13.87 -43.26 21.15
N ASP A 604 14.93 -43.90 21.64
CA ASP A 604 15.36 -43.88 23.04
C ASP A 604 16.60 -43.00 23.27
N TYR A 605 16.97 -42.18 22.28
CA TYR A 605 18.11 -41.28 22.39
C TYR A 605 17.76 -40.05 23.23
N ARG A 606 18.79 -39.46 23.84
CA ARG A 606 18.67 -38.20 24.61
C ARG A 606 19.69 -37.17 24.17
N TYR A 607 20.66 -37.54 23.36
CA TYR A 607 21.75 -36.70 22.91
C TYR A 607 22.05 -36.96 21.45
N TYR A 608 22.50 -35.93 20.75
CA TYR A 608 22.96 -36.00 19.38
C TYR A 608 24.20 -35.12 19.21
N LEU A 609 25.00 -35.40 18.18
CA LEU A 609 26.20 -34.65 17.85
C LEU A 609 26.40 -34.67 16.33
N SER A 610 26.58 -33.50 15.72
CA SER A 610 27.00 -33.40 14.31
C SER A 610 28.52 -33.57 14.23
N ALA A 611 28.97 -34.61 13.55
CA ALA A 611 30.39 -34.86 13.31
C ALA A 611 30.91 -33.99 12.14
N PRO A 612 32.23 -33.70 12.05
CA PRO A 612 32.79 -32.87 10.97
C PRO A 612 32.60 -33.44 9.56
N ASP A 613 32.36 -34.75 9.46
CA ASP A 613 32.07 -35.45 8.21
C ASP A 613 30.58 -35.38 7.81
N GLY A 614 29.77 -34.62 8.55
CA GLY A 614 28.35 -34.36 8.27
C GLY A 614 27.39 -35.39 8.87
N ARG A 615 27.87 -36.44 9.54
CA ARG A 615 27.00 -37.45 10.16
C ARG A 615 26.46 -37.01 11.51
N THR A 616 25.21 -37.35 11.81
CA THR A 616 24.65 -37.20 13.16
C THR A 616 24.91 -38.46 13.99
N ILE A 617 25.52 -38.30 15.16
CA ILE A 617 25.80 -39.38 16.11
C ILE A 617 24.82 -39.29 17.27
N PHE A 618 24.00 -40.31 17.44
CA PHE A 618 23.00 -40.39 18.50
C PHE A 618 23.50 -41.13 19.74
N SER A 619 23.03 -40.73 20.92
CA SER A 619 23.42 -41.36 22.19
C SER A 619 22.26 -41.37 23.18
N ARG A 620 22.13 -42.47 23.93
CA ARG A 620 21.09 -42.67 24.95
C ARG A 620 21.47 -42.02 26.27
N THR A 621 22.76 -42.06 26.61
CA THR A 621 23.30 -41.57 27.89
C THR A 621 24.32 -40.45 27.69
N LEU A 622 24.53 -39.66 28.74
CA LEU A 622 25.55 -38.61 28.76
C LEU A 622 26.96 -39.19 28.57
N GLU A 623 27.23 -40.37 29.14
CA GLU A 623 28.52 -41.05 28.99
C GLU A 623 28.78 -41.49 27.55
N GLU A 624 27.78 -42.04 26.86
CA GLU A 624 27.87 -42.35 25.43
C GLU A 624 28.15 -41.10 24.61
N HIS A 625 27.44 -40.01 24.91
CA HIS A 625 27.63 -38.74 24.22
C HIS A 625 29.03 -38.14 24.47
N ALA A 626 29.56 -38.22 25.69
CA ALA A 626 30.92 -37.78 26.02
C ALA A 626 31.98 -38.61 25.27
N ARG A 627 31.78 -39.93 25.17
CA ARG A 627 32.64 -40.82 24.36
C ARG A 627 32.56 -40.47 22.87
N ALA A 628 31.37 -40.17 22.35
CA ALA A 628 31.19 -39.73 20.96
C ALA A 628 31.92 -38.41 20.69
N LYS A 629 31.77 -37.41 21.55
CA LYS A 629 32.50 -36.12 21.45
C LYS A 629 34.02 -36.34 21.39
N ALA A 630 34.57 -37.16 22.29
CA ALA A 630 36.00 -37.45 22.32
C ALA A 630 36.51 -38.19 21.07
N ARG A 631 35.63 -38.94 20.38
CA ARG A 631 35.98 -39.72 19.17
C ARG A 631 35.87 -38.91 17.88
N TYR A 632 34.87 -38.04 17.77
CA TYR A 632 34.50 -37.40 16.49
C TYR A 632 34.83 -35.91 16.41
N LEU A 633 35.09 -35.20 17.52
CA LEU A 633 35.39 -33.76 17.55
C LEU A 633 36.83 -33.42 17.98
N ARG A 634 37.77 -34.37 17.85
CA ARG A 634 39.18 -34.14 18.18
C ARG A 634 40.00 -33.76 16.97
#